data_AF-A0A7W1YC78-F1
#
_entry.id   AF-A0A7W1YC78-F1
#
_cell.length_a   1.000
_cell.length_b   1.000
_cell.length_c   1.000
_cell.angle_alpha   90.00
_cell.angle_beta   90.00
_cell.angle_gamma   90.00
#
_symmetry.space_group_name_H-M   'P 1'
#
loop_
_entity.id
_entity.type
_entity.pdbx_description
1 polymer ?
#
loop_
_entity_poly.entity_id
_entity_poly.type
_entity_poly.pdbx_seq_one_letter_code
_entity_poly.pdbx_strand_id
1 'polypeptide(L)'
;MRTQRWGFFLVLAFVAIANAQNLRIQDVPAAAASQKNPYAGSASSSASGAPLYAKRCAGCHGKEGQGSGNIPSLKSEAVTSASEGALFWYITHGSPQNGMPAWIKLPAQQRWQIVSYVKTLTSAAEPAAQAAASAPEAAMASKIKAPPPQPPFTDFRYEAPGRTRKITVADLPPPYATKSAGNGPDVVQRPANVWPQAPQGFKVEQFATGLDQPRLMRRAPNGDVFLAETGSGKIRVYRGVAGDGKAAQSSVFATGLSAPFGIAFYPPGDQPQFVYVGNTTSLVRFPYHSGDLKAQGPAQHILDLPAGGHDTRDVQFSLDGKTMYVAVGSASNVDDPDTHRGEKNRANILAMNPDGSGLRVYAAGIRNPVGIAVNPKTGEVWCSVNERDGLGDNLVPDYITHVSEGGFYGWPWWYMGAHQDPRHQGKRADLKDKVIVPDVLLQPHNASLEMTFYDGRQFPAEYEGDVFAAEHGSWNKAVRAGYEVIRVPLHQQGKASGEYQDFLTGFVLPDGRPWGRPVGVTVAADGALLVSDDGSNTVWRVSYSGKR
;
A
#
# COMPACT_ATOMS: atom_id res chain seq x y z
N MET A 1 44.55 4.82 -89.36
CA MET A 1 43.66 3.72 -89.79
C MET A 1 43.01 3.11 -88.56
N ARG A 2 41.71 2.79 -88.67
CA ARG A 2 40.84 2.05 -87.73
C ARG A 2 40.46 2.71 -86.39
N THR A 3 39.22 3.19 -86.42
CA THR A 3 38.16 3.16 -85.40
C THR A 3 38.23 2.04 -84.35
N GLN A 4 37.88 2.36 -83.10
CA GLN A 4 37.13 1.42 -82.26
C GLN A 4 36.21 2.16 -81.27
N ARG A 5 34.90 1.86 -81.39
CA ARG A 5 33.80 2.26 -80.53
C ARG A 5 33.75 1.35 -79.31
N TRP A 6 33.60 1.90 -78.11
CA TRP A 6 32.99 1.21 -76.96
C TRP A 6 32.01 2.19 -76.30
N GLY A 7 30.73 1.86 -76.35
CA GLY A 7 29.64 2.69 -75.82
C GLY A 7 29.54 2.55 -74.30
N PHE A 8 29.59 3.68 -73.60
CA PHE A 8 29.17 3.78 -72.20
C PHE A 8 27.69 4.16 -72.16
N PHE A 9 26.85 3.27 -71.63
CA PHE A 9 25.50 3.62 -71.21
C PHE A 9 25.58 4.38 -69.88
N LEU A 10 25.40 5.70 -69.95
CA LEU A 10 25.08 6.53 -68.79
C LEU A 10 23.58 6.38 -68.48
N VAL A 11 23.26 5.66 -67.40
CA VAL A 11 21.93 5.76 -66.78
C VAL A 11 21.92 7.02 -65.92
N LEU A 12 21.41 8.10 -66.51
CA LEU A 12 20.99 9.30 -65.79
C LEU A 12 19.78 8.93 -64.93
N ALA A 13 20.01 8.70 -63.64
CA ALA A 13 18.94 8.62 -62.65
C ALA A 13 18.36 10.02 -62.46
N PHE A 14 17.17 10.25 -62.99
CA PHE A 14 16.33 11.40 -62.68
C PHE A 14 16.07 11.45 -61.17
N VAL A 15 16.69 12.42 -60.49
CA VAL A 15 16.19 12.87 -59.18
C VAL A 15 14.94 13.70 -59.47
N ALA A 16 13.77 13.09 -59.28
CA ALA A 16 12.54 13.84 -59.14
C ALA A 16 12.65 14.67 -57.86
N ILE A 17 12.94 15.96 -58.00
CA ILE A 17 12.74 16.94 -56.93
C ILE A 17 11.22 17.01 -56.73
N ALA A 18 10.72 16.31 -55.71
CA ALA A 18 9.35 16.48 -55.27
C ALA A 18 9.21 17.91 -54.73
N ASN A 19 8.51 18.77 -55.49
CA ASN A 19 8.01 20.04 -54.99
C ASN A 19 7.29 19.79 -53.66
N ALA A 20 7.81 20.34 -52.57
CA ALA A 20 7.20 20.23 -51.26
C ALA A 20 5.91 21.05 -51.24
N GLN A 21 4.81 20.40 -51.60
CA GLN A 21 3.48 20.98 -51.56
C GLN A 21 3.09 21.32 -50.12
N ASN A 22 2.26 22.36 -49.98
CA ASN A 22 1.73 22.79 -48.70
C ASN A 22 0.69 21.75 -48.23
N LEU A 23 1.15 20.70 -47.52
CA LEU A 23 0.32 19.54 -47.18
C LEU A 23 -0.79 19.95 -46.20
N ARG A 24 -2.05 19.83 -46.64
CA ARG A 24 -3.24 19.89 -45.78
C ARG A 24 -3.85 18.49 -45.67
N ILE A 25 -4.57 18.22 -44.57
CA ILE A 25 -5.19 16.92 -44.31
C ILE A 25 -6.22 16.50 -45.38
N GLN A 26 -6.79 17.47 -46.09
CA GLN A 26 -7.72 17.27 -47.20
C GLN A 26 -7.04 16.87 -48.52
N ASP A 27 -5.72 17.07 -48.65
CA ASP A 27 -4.94 16.80 -49.86
C ASP A 27 -4.22 15.44 -49.79
N VAL A 28 -4.56 14.59 -48.81
CA VAL A 28 -3.95 13.26 -48.65
C VAL A 28 -4.30 12.36 -49.84
N PRO A 29 -3.34 11.64 -50.44
CA PRO A 29 -3.60 10.76 -51.58
C PRO A 29 -4.73 9.77 -51.29
N ALA A 30 -5.66 9.61 -52.24
CA ALA A 30 -6.85 8.76 -52.07
C ALA A 30 -6.51 7.32 -51.62
N ALA A 31 -5.41 6.77 -52.14
CA ALA A 31 -4.90 5.47 -51.72
C ALA A 31 -4.55 5.42 -50.22
N ALA A 32 -3.94 6.47 -49.67
CA ALA A 32 -3.61 6.57 -48.25
C ALA A 32 -4.83 6.85 -47.38
N ALA A 33 -5.75 7.70 -47.85
CA ALA A 33 -7.02 7.96 -47.15
C ALA A 33 -7.89 6.70 -47.04
N SER A 34 -7.80 5.78 -48.01
CA SER A 34 -8.50 4.49 -48.01
C SER A 34 -7.91 3.43 -47.07
N GLN A 35 -6.73 3.69 -46.49
CA GLN A 35 -6.06 2.74 -45.60
C GLN A 35 -6.87 2.56 -44.30
N LYS A 36 -7.23 1.31 -43.99
CA LYS A 36 -7.92 0.97 -42.74
C LYS A 36 -6.94 0.93 -41.58
N ASN A 37 -7.33 1.52 -40.45
CA ASN A 37 -6.59 1.38 -39.21
C ASN A 37 -6.76 -0.06 -38.69
N PRO A 38 -5.68 -0.84 -38.59
CA PRO A 38 -5.75 -2.21 -38.08
C PRO A 38 -6.14 -2.28 -36.59
N TYR A 39 -6.25 -1.14 -35.92
CA TYR A 39 -6.62 -1.02 -34.51
C TYR A 39 -7.84 -0.12 -34.28
N ALA A 40 -8.64 0.16 -35.31
CA ALA A 40 -9.86 0.98 -35.19
C ALA A 40 -10.77 0.47 -34.06
N GLY A 41 -11.30 1.38 -33.25
CA GLY A 41 -12.19 1.03 -32.12
C GLY A 41 -11.53 0.29 -30.95
N SER A 42 -10.22 0.02 -30.99
CA SER A 42 -9.51 -0.62 -29.88
C SER A 42 -9.16 0.39 -28.78
N ALA A 43 -9.79 0.25 -27.61
CA ALA A 43 -9.47 1.03 -26.42
C ALA A 43 -8.00 0.87 -25.98
N SER A 44 -7.39 -0.30 -26.24
CA SER A 44 -5.96 -0.52 -25.98
C SER A 44 -5.06 0.28 -26.94
N SER A 45 -5.50 0.47 -28.18
CA SER A 45 -4.78 1.27 -29.16
C SER A 45 -4.83 2.76 -28.83
N SER A 46 -5.99 3.30 -28.45
CA SER A 46 -6.11 4.68 -27.98
C SER A 46 -5.37 4.90 -26.65
N ALA A 47 -5.44 3.97 -25.70
CA ALA A 47 -4.68 4.03 -24.45
C ALA A 47 -3.16 4.02 -24.69
N SER A 48 -2.67 3.22 -25.63
CA SER A 48 -1.26 3.21 -26.05
C SER A 48 -0.89 4.48 -26.82
N GLY A 49 -1.85 5.08 -27.52
CA GLY A 49 -1.71 6.33 -28.24
C GLY A 49 -1.61 7.55 -27.33
N ALA A 50 -2.30 7.55 -26.19
CA ALA A 50 -2.34 8.66 -25.24
C ALA A 50 -0.95 9.15 -24.77
N PRO A 51 -0.02 8.29 -24.27
CA PRO A 51 1.31 8.73 -23.87
C PRO A 51 2.17 9.17 -25.07
N LEU A 52 1.96 8.57 -26.24
CA LEU A 52 2.64 8.96 -27.48
C LEU A 52 2.18 10.36 -27.92
N TYR A 53 0.88 10.63 -27.88
CA TYR A 53 0.30 11.95 -28.12
C TYR A 53 0.80 12.97 -27.09
N ALA A 54 0.78 12.63 -25.80
CA ALA A 54 1.24 13.52 -24.73
C ALA A 54 2.70 13.94 -24.94
N LYS A 55 3.56 13.00 -25.38
CA LYS A 55 4.98 13.26 -25.61
C LYS A 55 5.29 13.99 -26.92
N ARG A 56 4.47 13.79 -27.96
CA ARG A 56 4.81 14.20 -29.35
C ARG A 56 3.90 15.27 -29.95
N CYS A 57 2.66 15.38 -29.48
CA CYS A 57 1.62 16.21 -30.10
C CYS A 57 1.03 17.24 -29.13
N ALA A 58 0.84 16.89 -27.86
CA ALA A 58 0.18 17.74 -26.87
C ALA A 58 0.91 19.06 -26.59
N GLY A 59 2.23 19.12 -26.81
CA GLY A 59 3.01 20.36 -26.66
C GLY A 59 2.59 21.47 -27.63
N CYS A 60 1.99 21.12 -28.78
CA CYS A 60 1.45 22.10 -29.74
C CYS A 60 -0.09 22.10 -29.74
N HIS A 61 -0.72 20.92 -29.74
CA HIS A 61 -2.19 20.80 -29.88
C HIS A 61 -2.94 20.83 -28.54
N GLY A 62 -2.25 20.92 -27.40
CA GLY A 62 -2.85 20.88 -26.08
C GLY A 62 -3.23 19.47 -25.62
N LYS A 63 -3.44 19.29 -24.30
CA LYS A 63 -3.72 17.98 -23.70
C LYS A 63 -4.99 17.32 -24.22
N GLU A 64 -5.98 18.12 -24.60
CA GLU A 64 -7.28 17.65 -25.10
C GLU A 64 -7.44 17.89 -26.61
N GLY A 65 -6.37 18.29 -27.30
CA GLY A 65 -6.44 18.62 -28.73
C GLY A 65 -7.11 19.95 -29.02
N GLN A 66 -7.21 20.84 -28.04
CA GLN A 66 -7.88 22.14 -28.16
C GLN A 66 -7.18 23.11 -29.13
N GLY A 67 -5.88 22.92 -29.43
CA GLY A 67 -5.07 23.87 -30.19
C GLY A 67 -4.71 25.13 -29.39
N SER A 68 -3.94 26.03 -29.99
CA SER A 68 -3.62 27.34 -29.39
C SER A 68 -3.14 28.33 -30.43
N GLY A 69 -3.69 29.55 -30.47
CA GLY A 69 -3.29 30.58 -31.42
C GLY A 69 -3.31 30.08 -32.87
N ASN A 70 -2.13 30.00 -33.49
CA ASN A 70 -1.95 29.53 -34.87
C ASN A 70 -1.88 27.99 -35.02
N ILE A 71 -1.93 27.23 -33.93
CA ILE A 71 -1.94 25.76 -33.98
C ILE A 71 -3.39 25.25 -34.04
N PRO A 72 -3.75 24.49 -35.10
CA PRO A 72 -5.14 24.08 -35.30
C PRO A 72 -5.63 23.14 -34.21
N SER A 73 -6.90 23.32 -33.84
CA SER A 73 -7.62 22.40 -32.96
C SER A 73 -7.80 21.06 -33.66
N LEU A 74 -7.47 19.98 -32.95
CA LEU A 74 -7.74 18.63 -33.42
C LEU A 74 -9.23 18.30 -33.35
N LYS A 75 -10.04 19.12 -32.67
CA LYS A 75 -11.51 19.03 -32.67
C LYS A 75 -12.15 19.77 -33.86
N SER A 76 -11.35 20.30 -34.79
CA SER A 76 -11.87 20.95 -36.01
C SER A 76 -12.51 19.94 -36.97
N GLU A 77 -13.48 20.41 -37.77
CA GLU A 77 -14.19 19.58 -38.76
C GLU A 77 -13.24 18.86 -39.72
N ALA A 78 -12.15 19.52 -40.12
CA ALA A 78 -11.14 18.93 -40.99
C ALA A 78 -10.46 17.68 -40.39
N VAL A 79 -10.34 17.60 -39.06
CA VAL A 79 -9.72 16.46 -38.35
C VAL A 79 -10.78 15.43 -37.94
N THR A 80 -11.96 15.89 -37.52
CA THR A 80 -13.04 14.98 -37.10
C THR A 80 -13.61 14.21 -38.30
N SER A 81 -13.75 14.85 -39.47
CA SER A 81 -14.24 14.23 -40.71
C SER A 81 -13.18 13.42 -41.48
N ALA A 82 -11.88 13.63 -41.20
CA ALA A 82 -10.81 12.89 -41.88
C ALA A 82 -10.88 11.39 -41.56
N SER A 83 -10.61 10.56 -42.58
CA SER A 83 -10.47 9.12 -42.37
C SER A 83 -9.25 8.81 -41.50
N GLU A 84 -9.26 7.69 -40.79
CA GLU A 84 -8.11 7.29 -39.98
C GLU A 84 -6.86 7.06 -40.84
N GLY A 85 -7.02 6.57 -42.08
CA GLY A 85 -5.95 6.50 -43.07
C GLY A 85 -5.36 7.87 -43.45
N ALA A 86 -6.22 8.88 -43.57
CA ALA A 86 -5.78 10.25 -43.82
C ALA A 86 -4.98 10.81 -42.63
N LEU A 87 -5.47 10.61 -41.40
CA LEU A 87 -4.76 11.01 -40.18
C LEU A 87 -3.41 10.30 -40.04
N PHE A 88 -3.36 8.99 -40.32
CA PHE A 88 -2.12 8.21 -40.26
C PHE A 88 -1.08 8.73 -41.25
N TRP A 89 -1.49 8.97 -42.50
CA TRP A 89 -0.60 9.49 -43.52
C TRP A 89 -0.09 10.89 -43.15
N TYR A 90 -0.98 11.76 -42.67
CA TYR A 90 -0.64 13.13 -42.29
C TYR A 90 0.30 13.17 -41.07
N ILE A 91 0.08 12.35 -40.04
CA ILE A 91 1.01 12.20 -38.90
C ILE A 91 2.36 11.63 -39.34
N THR A 92 2.36 10.70 -40.31
CA THR A 92 3.58 10.09 -40.84
C THR A 92 4.48 11.14 -41.51
N HIS A 93 3.91 11.99 -42.35
CA HIS A 93 4.69 12.92 -43.20
C HIS A 93 4.80 14.33 -42.60
N GLY A 94 3.95 14.67 -41.64
CA GLY A 94 3.88 16.00 -41.05
C GLY A 94 3.52 17.09 -42.06
N SER A 95 3.72 18.34 -41.64
CA SER A 95 3.66 19.52 -42.51
C SER A 95 4.79 20.46 -42.08
N PRO A 96 6.06 20.13 -42.41
CA PRO A 96 7.22 20.84 -41.87
C PRO A 96 7.23 22.33 -42.19
N GLN A 97 6.69 22.73 -43.34
CA GLN A 97 6.54 24.13 -43.76
C GLN A 97 5.57 24.91 -42.87
N ASN A 98 4.62 24.22 -42.23
CA ASN A 98 3.66 24.79 -41.27
C ASN A 98 4.01 24.42 -39.83
N GLY A 99 5.24 23.97 -39.57
CA GLY A 99 5.74 23.67 -38.23
C GLY A 99 5.29 22.35 -37.61
N MET A 100 4.58 21.47 -38.35
CA MET A 100 4.21 20.13 -37.86
C MET A 100 5.31 19.10 -38.22
N PRO A 101 5.98 18.48 -37.22
CA PRO A 101 7.01 17.47 -37.49
C PRO A 101 6.46 16.21 -38.17
N ALA A 102 7.29 15.58 -39.00
CA ALA A 102 7.03 14.26 -39.57
C ALA A 102 7.37 13.15 -38.57
N TRP A 103 6.44 12.23 -38.31
CA TRP A 103 6.66 11.12 -37.39
C TRP A 103 7.04 9.80 -38.08
N ILE A 104 7.53 9.86 -39.33
CA ILE A 104 7.89 8.66 -40.12
C ILE A 104 8.87 7.69 -39.42
N LYS A 105 9.67 8.20 -38.47
CA LYS A 105 10.59 7.39 -37.65
C LYS A 105 9.92 6.62 -36.51
N LEU A 106 8.68 6.95 -36.13
CA LEU A 106 7.90 6.12 -35.22
C LEU A 106 7.43 4.86 -35.94
N PRO A 107 7.49 3.67 -35.30
CA PRO A 107 6.90 2.46 -35.85
C PRO A 107 5.46 2.67 -36.28
N ALA A 108 5.04 2.03 -37.39
CA ALA A 108 3.69 2.18 -37.93
C ALA A 108 2.60 1.89 -36.88
N GLN A 109 2.82 0.89 -36.02
CA GLN A 109 1.93 0.60 -34.90
C GLN A 109 1.72 1.82 -33.97
N GLN A 110 2.80 2.50 -33.59
CA GLN A 110 2.73 3.67 -32.71
C GLN A 110 2.01 4.85 -33.38
N ARG A 111 2.22 5.04 -34.69
CA ARG A 111 1.50 6.08 -35.44
C ARG A 111 -0.01 5.78 -35.53
N TRP A 112 -0.39 4.52 -35.72
CA TRP A 112 -1.81 4.13 -35.67
C TRP A 112 -2.42 4.27 -34.28
N GLN A 113 -1.67 3.97 -33.22
CA GLN A 113 -2.11 4.21 -31.84
C GLN A 113 -2.39 5.69 -31.58
N ILE A 114 -1.53 6.60 -32.07
CA ILE A 114 -1.77 8.05 -32.00
C ILE A 114 -3.07 8.42 -32.74
N VAL A 115 -3.32 7.86 -33.94
CA VAL A 115 -4.58 8.09 -34.67
C VAL A 115 -5.80 7.65 -33.87
N SER A 116 -5.76 6.45 -33.28
CA SER A 116 -6.84 5.92 -32.42
C SER A 116 -7.11 6.83 -31.23
N TYR A 117 -6.08 7.41 -30.61
CA TYR A 117 -6.24 8.36 -29.51
C TYR A 117 -6.76 9.74 -29.97
N VAL A 118 -6.29 10.26 -31.11
CA VAL A 118 -6.82 11.52 -31.66
C VAL A 118 -8.32 11.40 -31.92
N LYS A 119 -8.80 10.24 -32.39
CA LYS A 119 -10.24 9.98 -32.57
C LYS A 119 -11.05 9.99 -31.27
N THR A 120 -10.44 9.64 -30.12
CA THR A 120 -11.13 9.77 -28.82
C THR A 120 -11.23 11.23 -28.38
N LEU A 121 -10.28 12.09 -28.75
CA LEU A 121 -10.35 13.53 -28.45
C LEU A 121 -11.43 14.26 -29.26
N THR A 122 -11.80 13.72 -30.43
CA THR A 122 -12.76 14.33 -31.36
C THR A 122 -14.18 13.85 -31.20
N SER A 123 -14.42 12.86 -30.33
CA SER A 123 -15.75 12.28 -30.10
C SER A 123 -16.35 12.88 -28.82
N ALA A 124 -17.19 13.91 -28.97
CA ALA A 124 -17.82 14.61 -27.86
C ALA A 124 -19.16 13.96 -27.47
N ALA A 125 -19.27 13.45 -26.23
CA ALA A 125 -20.50 13.44 -25.44
C ALA A 125 -20.21 13.11 -23.95
N GLU A 126 -20.58 14.04 -23.08
CA GLU A 126 -20.80 13.91 -21.62
C GLU A 126 -22.16 14.62 -21.34
N PRO A 127 -22.87 14.46 -20.19
CA PRO A 127 -22.48 13.81 -18.92
C PRO A 127 -23.59 12.99 -18.20
N ALA A 128 -23.24 12.53 -16.98
CA ALA A 128 -24.08 12.11 -15.84
C ALA A 128 -24.35 10.60 -15.62
N ALA A 129 -23.74 10.13 -14.52
CA ALA A 129 -24.25 9.21 -13.49
C ALA A 129 -24.80 7.82 -13.89
N GLN A 130 -24.19 6.82 -13.25
CA GLN A 130 -24.67 5.44 -13.04
C GLN A 130 -24.70 4.53 -14.27
N ALA A 131 -23.70 3.66 -14.40
CA ALA A 131 -23.84 2.25 -14.01
C ALA A 131 -22.50 1.52 -14.19
N ALA A 132 -22.32 0.51 -13.35
CA ALA A 132 -21.12 -0.24 -13.07
C ALA A 132 -20.54 -1.08 -14.24
N ALA A 133 -19.28 -1.44 -14.00
CA ALA A 133 -18.63 -2.73 -14.30
C ALA A 133 -18.04 -2.93 -15.71
N SER A 134 -16.71 -2.91 -15.81
CA SER A 134 -15.84 -4.09 -15.60
C SER A 134 -14.50 -3.92 -16.34
N ALA A 135 -13.40 -4.04 -15.59
CA ALA A 135 -12.00 -3.91 -16.03
C ALA A 135 -11.51 -5.21 -16.74
N PRO A 136 -10.26 -5.36 -17.28
CA PRO A 136 -9.02 -4.88 -16.68
C PRO A 136 -7.87 -4.38 -17.57
N GLU A 137 -7.11 -3.47 -16.96
CA GLU A 137 -5.72 -3.09 -17.18
C GLU A 137 -4.78 -4.21 -16.66
N ALA A 138 -3.69 -4.50 -17.37
CA ALA A 138 -2.86 -5.69 -17.13
C ALA A 138 -1.98 -5.58 -15.86
N ALA A 139 -2.53 -6.03 -14.73
CA ALA A 139 -1.76 -6.84 -13.79
C ALA A 139 -1.25 -8.08 -14.54
N MET A 140 -0.10 -8.66 -14.16
CA MET A 140 0.19 -10.03 -14.61
C MET A 140 -0.97 -10.91 -14.16
N ALA A 141 -1.82 -11.32 -15.10
CA ALA A 141 -3.09 -11.98 -14.80
C ALA A 141 -2.83 -13.14 -13.85
N SER A 142 -3.52 -13.15 -12.71
CA SER A 142 -3.35 -14.19 -11.71
C SER A 142 -3.57 -15.56 -12.34
N LYS A 143 -2.72 -16.53 -11.99
CA LYS A 143 -2.87 -17.93 -12.39
C LYS A 143 -3.91 -18.65 -11.52
N ILE A 144 -4.39 -18.01 -10.45
CA ILE A 144 -5.42 -18.54 -9.56
C ILE A 144 -6.78 -18.45 -10.25
N LYS A 145 -7.38 -19.61 -10.52
CA LYS A 145 -8.68 -19.76 -11.22
C LYS A 145 -9.91 -19.63 -10.32
N ALA A 146 -9.75 -19.16 -9.08
CA ALA A 146 -10.88 -18.93 -8.19
C ALA A 146 -11.80 -17.81 -8.73
N PRO A 147 -13.11 -17.84 -8.48
CA PRO A 147 -13.99 -16.73 -8.82
C PRO A 147 -13.50 -15.40 -8.22
N PRO A 148 -13.82 -14.25 -8.84
CA PRO A 148 -13.64 -12.95 -8.21
C PRO A 148 -14.35 -12.89 -6.85
N PRO A 149 -13.76 -12.24 -5.83
CA PRO A 149 -14.42 -12.04 -4.55
C PRO A 149 -15.63 -11.12 -4.72
N GLN A 150 -16.66 -11.33 -3.90
CA GLN A 150 -17.84 -10.47 -3.90
C GLN A 150 -17.58 -9.23 -3.02
N PRO A 151 -17.81 -8.00 -3.53
CA PRO A 151 -17.72 -6.79 -2.72
C PRO A 151 -18.60 -6.87 -1.46
N PRO A 152 -18.18 -6.24 -0.34
CA PRO A 152 -16.97 -5.42 -0.19
C PRO A 152 -15.68 -6.23 0.03
N PHE A 153 -15.75 -7.56 0.00
CA PHE A 153 -14.58 -8.40 0.22
C PHE A 153 -13.65 -8.41 -1.00
N THR A 154 -12.35 -8.55 -0.74
CA THR A 154 -11.30 -8.58 -1.77
C THR A 154 -10.30 -9.69 -1.51
N ASP A 155 -9.37 -9.85 -2.45
CA ASP A 155 -8.17 -10.66 -2.31
C ASP A 155 -7.01 -9.99 -3.07
N PHE A 156 -5.80 -10.57 -2.95
CA PHE A 156 -4.57 -10.02 -3.50
C PHE A 156 -4.61 -9.70 -5.00
N ARG A 157 -5.52 -10.33 -5.76
CA ARG A 157 -5.64 -10.13 -7.21
C ARG A 157 -6.29 -8.80 -7.55
N TYR A 158 -6.99 -8.19 -6.59
CA TYR A 158 -7.78 -6.97 -6.75
C TYR A 158 -7.31 -5.84 -5.83
N GLU A 159 -6.26 -6.04 -5.05
CA GLU A 159 -5.55 -5.01 -4.31
C GLU A 159 -4.71 -4.15 -5.26
N ALA A 160 -4.85 -2.83 -5.15
CA ALA A 160 -4.06 -1.91 -5.96
C ALA A 160 -3.97 -0.54 -5.30
N PRO A 161 -2.84 0.18 -5.41
CA PRO A 161 -2.66 1.45 -4.72
C PRO A 161 -3.76 2.47 -5.04
N GLY A 162 -4.29 3.13 -4.02
CA GLY A 162 -5.35 4.13 -4.11
C GLY A 162 -6.78 3.56 -4.12
N ARG A 163 -6.97 2.23 -4.10
CA ARG A 163 -8.31 1.65 -3.98
C ARG A 163 -8.85 1.87 -2.58
N THR A 164 -10.03 2.50 -2.50
CA THR A 164 -10.74 2.69 -1.24
C THR A 164 -11.63 1.49 -0.95
N ARG A 165 -11.63 1.07 0.32
CA ARG A 165 -12.35 -0.08 0.85
C ARG A 165 -13.18 0.37 2.04
N LYS A 166 -14.35 -0.24 2.21
CA LYS A 166 -15.20 -0.03 3.37
C LYS A 166 -15.99 -1.30 3.62
N ILE A 167 -15.82 -1.88 4.81
CA ILE A 167 -16.63 -2.98 5.31
C ILE A 167 -17.43 -2.43 6.48
N THR A 168 -18.71 -2.77 6.52
CA THR A 168 -19.60 -2.45 7.63
C THR A 168 -20.12 -3.73 8.26
N VAL A 169 -20.69 -3.60 9.46
CA VAL A 169 -21.32 -4.71 10.16
C VAL A 169 -22.44 -5.37 9.33
N ALA A 170 -23.13 -4.60 8.47
CA ALA A 170 -24.19 -5.12 7.62
C ALA A 170 -23.69 -6.00 6.47
N ASP A 171 -22.40 -5.92 6.12
CA ASP A 171 -21.80 -6.70 5.05
C ASP A 171 -21.35 -8.10 5.50
N LEU A 172 -21.36 -8.36 6.82
CA LEU A 172 -20.78 -9.57 7.38
C LEU A 172 -21.64 -10.80 7.04
N PRO A 173 -21.06 -11.83 6.40
CA PRO A 173 -21.79 -13.06 6.15
C PRO A 173 -22.04 -13.81 7.47
N PRO A 174 -23.03 -14.72 7.52
CA PRO A 174 -23.19 -15.59 8.68
C PRO A 174 -21.96 -16.49 8.85
N PRO A 175 -21.65 -16.92 10.09
CA PRO A 175 -20.61 -17.91 10.33
C PRO A 175 -20.75 -19.14 9.43
N TYR A 176 -19.63 -19.62 8.89
CA TYR A 176 -19.54 -20.77 8.02
C TYR A 176 -20.24 -20.63 6.66
N ALA A 177 -20.53 -19.40 6.21
CA ALA A 177 -20.96 -19.13 4.84
C ALA A 177 -20.01 -19.73 3.78
N THR A 178 -18.72 -19.83 4.13
CA THR A 178 -17.77 -20.74 3.47
C THR A 178 -17.11 -21.64 4.50
N LYS A 179 -16.50 -22.74 4.06
CA LYS A 179 -15.56 -23.49 4.89
C LYS A 179 -14.36 -22.60 5.22
N SER A 180 -13.81 -22.73 6.43
CA SER A 180 -12.49 -22.17 6.74
C SER A 180 -11.42 -22.90 5.94
N ALA A 181 -10.38 -22.17 5.53
CA ALA A 181 -9.29 -22.68 4.72
C ALA A 181 -7.95 -22.55 5.46
N GLY A 182 -7.06 -23.53 5.30
CA GLY A 182 -5.66 -23.38 5.67
C GLY A 182 -4.83 -23.09 4.43
N ASN A 183 -4.28 -21.89 4.33
CA ASN A 183 -3.50 -21.40 3.19
C ASN A 183 -2.30 -20.57 3.68
N GLY A 184 -1.44 -21.23 4.49
CA GLY A 184 -0.22 -20.62 4.99
C GLY A 184 0.65 -20.04 3.86
N PRO A 185 1.38 -18.93 4.11
CA PRO A 185 2.24 -18.33 3.10
C PRO A 185 3.46 -19.20 2.81
N ASP A 186 3.56 -19.73 1.59
CA ASP A 186 4.82 -20.21 1.01
C ASP A 186 5.60 -18.99 0.49
N VAL A 187 6.39 -18.39 1.38
CA VAL A 187 7.16 -17.17 1.06
C VAL A 187 8.32 -17.53 0.13
N VAL A 188 8.31 -16.98 -1.07
CA VAL A 188 9.37 -17.19 -2.06
C VAL A 188 10.37 -16.04 -2.07
N GLN A 189 11.58 -16.31 -2.55
CA GLN A 189 12.55 -15.24 -2.79
C GLN A 189 11.96 -14.22 -3.77
N ARG A 190 12.09 -12.92 -3.44
CA ARG A 190 11.68 -11.82 -4.31
C ARG A 190 12.34 -11.92 -5.70
N PRO A 191 11.56 -12.01 -6.79
CA PRO A 191 12.12 -11.91 -8.13
C PRO A 191 12.78 -10.55 -8.36
N ALA A 192 13.92 -10.53 -9.05
CA ALA A 192 14.75 -9.34 -9.21
C ALA A 192 14.08 -8.18 -9.96
N ASN A 193 12.96 -8.42 -10.65
CA ASN A 193 12.17 -7.44 -11.40
C ASN A 193 10.84 -7.05 -10.71
N VAL A 194 10.62 -7.48 -9.47
CA VAL A 194 9.35 -7.25 -8.73
C VAL A 194 9.59 -6.33 -7.52
N TRP A 195 8.74 -5.32 -7.39
CA TRP A 195 8.76 -4.31 -6.32
C TRP A 195 7.37 -4.13 -5.74
N PRO A 196 7.26 -3.64 -4.49
CA PRO A 196 6.01 -3.10 -4.01
C PRO A 196 5.57 -1.92 -4.89
N GLN A 197 4.27 -1.74 -5.00
CA GLN A 197 3.63 -0.71 -5.79
C GLN A 197 2.98 0.31 -4.86
N ALA A 198 3.23 1.59 -5.08
CA ALA A 198 2.66 2.71 -4.30
C ALA A 198 1.80 3.60 -5.22
N PRO A 199 0.99 4.52 -4.67
CA PRO A 199 0.17 5.41 -5.50
C PRO A 199 1.04 6.30 -6.40
N GLN A 200 0.42 6.86 -7.44
CA GLN A 200 1.13 7.77 -8.34
C GLN A 200 1.78 8.94 -7.57
N GLY A 201 3.03 9.26 -7.93
CA GLY A 201 3.82 10.30 -7.25
C GLY A 201 4.69 9.77 -6.11
N PHE A 202 4.41 8.57 -5.60
CA PHE A 202 5.28 7.90 -4.64
C PHE A 202 6.36 7.06 -5.32
N LYS A 203 7.51 6.97 -4.67
CA LYS A 203 8.67 6.19 -5.07
C LYS A 203 8.99 5.18 -3.96
N VAL A 204 9.15 3.92 -4.35
CA VAL A 204 9.53 2.83 -3.44
C VAL A 204 10.99 2.45 -3.67
N GLU A 205 11.75 2.40 -2.58
CA GLU A 205 13.18 2.08 -2.57
C GLU A 205 13.50 1.07 -1.47
N GLN A 206 14.60 0.33 -1.60
CA GLN A 206 15.12 -0.48 -0.49
C GLN A 206 15.93 0.43 0.43
N PHE A 207 15.53 0.50 1.71
CA PHE A 207 16.23 1.27 2.74
C PHE A 207 17.35 0.47 3.40
N ALA A 208 17.05 -0.79 3.75
CA ALA A 208 17.97 -1.75 4.35
C ALA A 208 17.55 -3.18 3.95
N THR A 209 18.51 -4.11 3.88
CA THR A 209 18.29 -5.51 3.44
C THR A 209 19.16 -6.47 4.24
N GLY A 210 18.87 -7.76 4.19
CA GLY A 210 19.69 -8.78 4.87
C GLY A 210 19.47 -8.78 6.38
N LEU A 211 18.23 -8.49 6.77
CA LEU A 211 17.77 -8.44 8.16
C LEU A 211 17.32 -9.82 8.62
N ASP A 212 17.20 -10.01 9.92
CA ASP A 212 16.72 -11.27 10.48
C ASP A 212 15.33 -11.10 11.10
N GLN A 213 14.30 -11.45 10.31
CA GLN A 213 12.88 -11.32 10.67
C GLN A 213 12.58 -9.91 11.23
N PRO A 214 12.76 -8.85 10.43
CA PRO A 214 12.48 -7.48 10.85
C PRO A 214 10.98 -7.28 11.11
N ARG A 215 10.62 -6.91 12.35
CA ARG A 215 9.24 -6.70 12.77
C ARG A 215 8.98 -5.21 13.03
N LEU A 216 8.55 -4.84 14.23
CA LEU A 216 8.12 -3.48 14.58
C LEU A 216 9.25 -2.44 14.44
N MET A 217 8.88 -1.22 14.05
CA MET A 217 9.79 -0.07 13.93
C MET A 217 9.27 1.15 14.66
N ARG A 218 10.14 1.86 15.40
CA ARG A 218 9.78 3.11 16.08
C ARG A 218 10.76 4.22 15.76
N ARG A 219 10.24 5.41 15.39
CA ARG A 219 11.07 6.62 15.25
C ARG A 219 11.35 7.19 16.64
N ALA A 220 12.62 7.36 16.98
CA ALA A 220 13.06 8.11 18.14
C ALA A 220 12.83 9.62 17.93
N PRO A 221 12.70 10.42 19.00
CA PRO A 221 12.48 11.87 18.89
C PRO A 221 13.55 12.62 18.08
N ASN A 222 14.81 12.14 18.10
CA ASN A 222 15.89 12.70 17.28
C ASN A 222 15.85 12.28 15.80
N GLY A 223 14.89 11.47 15.39
CA GLY A 223 14.71 11.00 14.02
C GLY A 223 15.40 9.66 13.69
N ASP A 224 16.16 9.07 14.61
CA ASP A 224 16.68 7.71 14.42
C ASP A 224 15.52 6.71 14.35
N VAL A 225 15.70 5.61 13.62
CA VAL A 225 14.68 4.55 13.51
C VAL A 225 15.19 3.28 14.16
N PHE A 226 14.47 2.80 15.17
CA PHE A 226 14.74 1.56 15.86
C PHE A 226 13.88 0.46 15.26
N LEU A 227 14.48 -0.70 15.01
CA LEU A 227 13.86 -1.86 14.39
C LEU A 227 14.08 -3.08 15.28
N ALA A 228 13.02 -3.83 15.56
CA ALA A 228 13.12 -5.13 16.18
C ALA A 228 13.48 -6.20 15.12
N GLU A 229 14.62 -6.85 15.27
CA GLU A 229 14.98 -8.07 14.54
C GLU A 229 14.64 -9.27 15.42
N THR A 230 13.38 -9.71 15.34
CA THR A 230 12.80 -10.69 16.26
C THR A 230 13.52 -12.03 16.18
N GLY A 231 13.88 -12.48 14.97
CA GLY A 231 14.53 -13.77 14.73
C GLY A 231 15.90 -13.86 15.42
N SER A 232 16.65 -12.76 15.42
CA SER A 232 17.98 -12.71 16.03
C SER A 232 18.00 -12.20 17.48
N GLY A 233 16.86 -11.79 18.03
CA GLY A 233 16.80 -11.26 19.40
C GLY A 233 17.50 -9.92 19.58
N LYS A 234 17.38 -9.00 18.60
CA LYS A 234 18.12 -7.73 18.58
C LYS A 234 17.22 -6.52 18.33
N ILE A 235 17.66 -5.38 18.84
CA ILE A 235 17.20 -4.07 18.37
C ILE A 235 18.30 -3.45 17.53
N ARG A 236 17.98 -3.09 16.30
CA ARG A 236 18.82 -2.34 15.38
C ARG A 236 18.39 -0.88 15.36
N VAL A 237 19.34 0.02 15.15
CA VAL A 237 19.08 1.45 14.97
C VAL A 237 19.66 1.93 13.64
N TYR A 238 18.89 2.76 12.94
CA TYR A 238 19.30 3.47 11.74
C TYR A 238 19.36 4.96 12.00
N ARG A 239 20.45 5.59 11.59
CA ARG A 239 20.62 7.03 11.66
C ARG A 239 20.75 7.62 10.27
N GLY A 240 19.86 8.56 9.96
CA GLY A 240 19.86 9.32 8.72
C GLY A 240 19.59 8.49 7.47
N VAL A 241 19.47 9.20 6.35
CA VAL A 241 19.26 8.64 5.01
C VAL A 241 20.41 9.11 4.12
N ALA A 242 21.06 8.18 3.43
CA ALA A 242 22.13 8.48 2.48
C ALA A 242 21.56 9.05 1.17
N GLY A 243 22.43 9.62 0.33
CA GLY A 243 22.02 10.21 -0.95
C GLY A 243 21.38 9.23 -1.94
N ASP A 244 21.56 7.93 -1.76
CA ASP A 244 20.94 6.86 -2.55
C ASP A 244 19.63 6.32 -1.93
N GLY A 245 19.12 6.98 -0.88
CA GLY A 245 17.86 6.64 -0.22
C GLY A 245 17.96 5.50 0.82
N LYS A 246 19.15 4.95 1.05
CA LYS A 246 19.39 3.89 2.06
C LYS A 246 19.69 4.46 3.44
N ALA A 247 19.74 3.60 4.45
CA ALA A 247 20.24 3.99 5.77
C ALA A 247 21.67 4.54 5.68
N ALA A 248 21.91 5.74 6.20
CA ALA A 248 23.26 6.32 6.21
C ALA A 248 24.18 5.64 7.23
N GLN A 249 23.62 5.24 8.36
CA GLN A 249 24.32 4.46 9.38
C GLN A 249 23.38 3.40 9.96
N SER A 250 23.93 2.23 10.28
CA SER A 250 23.25 1.16 10.99
C SER A 250 24.10 0.69 12.16
N SER A 251 23.48 0.38 13.30
CA SER A 251 24.14 -0.19 14.47
C SER A 251 23.20 -1.13 15.20
N VAL A 252 23.75 -2.12 15.90
CA VAL A 252 22.97 -2.95 16.82
C VAL A 252 22.93 -2.23 18.16
N PHE A 253 21.73 -1.82 18.58
CA PHE A 253 21.50 -1.13 19.83
C PHE A 253 21.57 -2.09 21.03
N ALA A 254 20.83 -3.20 20.95
CA ALA A 254 20.75 -4.21 22.00
C ALA A 254 20.66 -5.64 21.41
N THR A 255 21.11 -6.63 22.17
CA THR A 255 21.10 -8.06 21.81
C THR A 255 20.64 -8.92 23.00
N GLY A 256 20.46 -10.22 22.78
CA GLY A 256 20.09 -11.18 23.83
C GLY A 256 18.65 -11.03 24.30
N LEU A 257 17.80 -10.43 23.48
CA LEU A 257 16.38 -10.25 23.74
C LEU A 257 15.60 -11.48 23.26
N SER A 258 14.51 -11.80 23.95
CA SER A 258 13.67 -12.96 23.61
C SER A 258 12.58 -12.54 22.64
N ALA A 259 12.83 -12.73 21.34
CA ALA A 259 11.92 -12.38 20.25
C ALA A 259 11.30 -10.98 20.43
N PRO A 260 12.13 -9.91 20.45
CA PRO A 260 11.65 -8.56 20.72
C PRO A 260 10.66 -8.12 19.65
N PHE A 261 9.67 -7.33 20.06
CA PHE A 261 8.69 -6.70 19.17
C PHE A 261 8.51 -5.22 19.52
N GLY A 262 7.82 -4.90 20.61
CA GLY A 262 7.50 -3.52 20.98
C GLY A 262 8.71 -2.66 21.29
N ILE A 263 8.64 -1.38 20.91
CA ILE A 263 9.66 -0.36 21.16
C ILE A 263 8.96 0.95 21.52
N ALA A 264 9.35 1.56 22.65
CA ALA A 264 8.90 2.90 23.03
C ALA A 264 9.98 3.70 23.74
N PHE A 265 9.92 5.03 23.61
CA PHE A 265 10.84 5.96 24.24
C PHE A 265 10.15 6.63 25.44
N TYR A 266 10.87 6.76 26.55
CA TYR A 266 10.31 7.30 27.80
C TYR A 266 11.31 8.21 28.53
N PRO A 267 10.89 9.34 29.14
CA PRO A 267 9.55 9.91 29.00
C PRO A 267 9.25 10.33 27.55
N PRO A 268 7.98 10.42 27.14
CA PRO A 268 7.61 11.01 25.86
C PRO A 268 8.15 12.45 25.75
N GLY A 269 8.57 12.85 24.56
CA GLY A 269 9.16 14.16 24.29
C GLY A 269 10.56 14.04 23.68
N ASP A 270 11.28 15.17 23.59
CA ASP A 270 12.51 15.26 22.80
C ASP A 270 13.74 14.58 23.45
N GLN A 271 13.68 14.36 24.76
CA GLN A 271 14.79 13.86 25.58
C GLN A 271 14.36 12.65 26.41
N PRO A 272 14.07 11.51 25.76
CA PRO A 272 13.78 10.29 26.48
C PRO A 272 15.04 9.81 27.22
N GLN A 273 14.82 9.21 28.38
CA GLN A 273 15.83 8.64 29.27
C GLN A 273 15.94 7.12 29.15
N PHE A 274 14.96 6.48 28.51
CA PHE A 274 14.87 5.03 28.37
C PHE A 274 14.30 4.64 27.02
N VAL A 275 14.75 3.47 26.52
CA VAL A 275 14.05 2.70 25.50
C VAL A 275 13.45 1.47 26.15
N TYR A 276 12.14 1.32 26.07
CA TYR A 276 11.40 0.13 26.49
C TYR A 276 11.31 -0.86 25.32
N VAL A 277 11.47 -2.14 25.62
CA VAL A 277 11.40 -3.24 24.66
C VAL A 277 10.49 -4.35 25.19
N GLY A 278 9.47 -4.68 24.40
CA GLY A 278 8.58 -5.81 24.68
C GLY A 278 9.13 -7.11 24.11
N ASN A 279 9.51 -8.04 24.99
CA ASN A 279 9.83 -9.43 24.65
C ASN A 279 8.58 -10.31 24.75
N THR A 280 8.64 -11.55 24.27
CA THR A 280 7.52 -12.52 24.35
C THR A 280 6.87 -12.63 25.73
N THR A 281 7.67 -12.68 26.78
CA THR A 281 7.22 -12.94 28.15
C THR A 281 7.61 -11.87 29.15
N SER A 282 8.18 -10.74 28.71
CA SER A 282 8.62 -9.69 29.63
C SER A 282 8.71 -8.34 28.93
N LEU A 283 8.59 -7.29 29.73
CA LEU A 283 8.96 -5.94 29.32
C LEU A 283 10.28 -5.59 30.00
N VAL A 284 11.22 -5.07 29.21
CA VAL A 284 12.51 -4.57 29.70
C VAL A 284 12.71 -3.13 29.25
N ARG A 285 13.67 -2.44 29.85
CA ARG A 285 14.14 -1.14 29.36
C ARG A 285 15.65 -1.02 29.42
N PHE A 286 16.18 -0.09 28.64
CA PHE A 286 17.59 0.30 28.64
C PHE A 286 17.70 1.79 28.94
N PRO A 287 18.66 2.24 29.78
CA PRO A 287 19.04 3.66 29.82
C PRO A 287 19.40 4.15 28.41
N TYR A 288 18.93 5.34 28.08
CA TYR A 288 19.06 5.93 26.76
C TYR A 288 19.22 7.44 26.87
N HIS A 289 20.20 7.96 26.16
CA HIS A 289 20.27 9.38 25.81
C HIS A 289 19.96 9.54 24.33
N SER A 290 19.30 10.64 23.99
CA SER A 290 18.98 10.98 22.61
C SER A 290 20.24 10.90 21.73
N GLY A 291 20.22 10.00 20.74
CA GLY A 291 21.37 9.75 19.88
C GLY A 291 22.27 8.57 20.26
N ASP A 292 21.97 7.81 21.31
CA ASP A 292 22.68 6.56 21.57
C ASP A 292 22.44 5.54 20.46
N LEU A 293 23.52 4.96 19.95
CA LEU A 293 23.46 3.88 18.95
C LEU A 293 23.68 2.48 19.55
N LYS A 294 23.99 2.42 20.84
CA LYS A 294 24.21 1.21 21.63
C LYS A 294 23.63 1.41 23.01
N ALA A 295 23.05 0.35 23.59
CA ALA A 295 22.58 0.37 24.96
C ALA A 295 23.74 0.66 25.93
N GLN A 296 23.50 1.54 26.90
CA GLN A 296 24.51 1.97 27.87
C GLN A 296 24.70 0.97 29.05
N GLY A 297 24.07 -0.20 28.99
CA GLY A 297 24.11 -1.21 30.04
C GLY A 297 23.22 -2.42 29.76
N PRO A 298 23.12 -3.37 30.70
CA PRO A 298 22.22 -4.52 30.57
C PRO A 298 20.75 -4.09 30.61
N ALA A 299 19.89 -4.95 30.09
CA ALA A 299 18.44 -4.77 30.15
C ALA A 299 17.97 -4.73 31.61
N GLN A 300 17.16 -3.73 31.95
CA GLN A 300 16.45 -3.63 33.23
C GLN A 300 15.08 -4.28 33.07
N HIS A 301 14.77 -5.29 33.88
CA HIS A 301 13.44 -5.90 33.90
C HIS A 301 12.40 -4.94 34.49
N ILE A 302 11.20 -4.93 33.91
CA ILE A 302 10.07 -4.10 34.36
C ILE A 302 8.92 -4.96 34.84
N LEU A 303 8.45 -5.90 34.01
CA LEU A 303 7.45 -6.88 34.44
C LEU A 303 7.50 -8.15 33.58
N ASP A 304 6.98 -9.23 34.15
CA ASP A 304 6.65 -10.44 33.41
C ASP A 304 5.28 -10.29 32.73
N LEU A 305 5.17 -10.88 31.55
CA LEU A 305 3.96 -10.90 30.74
C LEU A 305 3.57 -12.36 30.44
N PRO A 306 2.28 -12.65 30.20
CA PRO A 306 1.83 -14.00 29.89
C PRO A 306 2.59 -14.66 28.73
N ALA A 307 2.97 -15.93 28.89
CA ALA A 307 3.70 -16.73 27.90
C ALA A 307 2.78 -17.65 27.06
N GLY A 308 3.16 -17.93 25.81
CA GLY A 308 2.38 -18.75 24.86
C GLY A 308 1.32 -17.96 24.07
N GLY A 309 0.66 -18.64 23.13
CA GLY A 309 -0.33 -18.05 22.23
C GLY A 309 0.25 -16.92 21.37
N HIS A 310 -0.48 -15.81 21.26
CA HIS A 310 0.04 -14.59 20.65
C HIS A 310 1.13 -13.98 21.53
N ASP A 311 2.31 -13.76 20.95
CA ASP A 311 3.56 -13.49 21.66
C ASP A 311 4.18 -12.11 21.39
N THR A 312 3.61 -11.30 20.49
CA THR A 312 4.03 -9.91 20.29
C THR A 312 3.60 -9.03 21.46
N ARG A 313 4.47 -8.12 21.91
CA ARG A 313 4.19 -7.15 22.99
C ARG A 313 4.55 -5.75 22.54
N ASP A 314 3.62 -5.01 21.95
CA ASP A 314 3.84 -3.59 21.67
C ASP A 314 3.63 -2.73 22.92
N VAL A 315 4.35 -1.61 23.01
CA VAL A 315 4.38 -0.70 24.15
C VAL A 315 4.27 0.74 23.67
N GLN A 316 3.49 1.55 24.39
CA GLN A 316 3.33 2.99 24.18
C GLN A 316 3.13 3.71 25.51
N PHE A 317 3.24 5.04 25.51
CA PHE A 317 2.98 5.86 26.68
C PHE A 317 1.93 6.92 26.39
N SER A 318 1.11 7.27 27.38
CA SER A 318 0.23 8.45 27.32
C SER A 318 1.06 9.70 27.05
N LEU A 319 0.46 10.73 26.45
CA LEU A 319 1.18 11.96 26.09
C LEU A 319 1.83 12.65 27.30
N ASP A 320 1.24 12.51 28.49
CA ASP A 320 1.79 13.04 29.75
C ASP A 320 2.81 12.10 30.43
N GLY A 321 3.11 10.95 29.82
CA GLY A 321 4.05 9.95 30.31
C GLY A 321 3.59 9.19 31.56
N LYS A 322 2.40 9.44 32.10
CA LYS A 322 1.97 8.82 33.37
C LYS A 322 1.52 7.38 33.22
N THR A 323 1.04 7.00 32.04
CA THR A 323 0.52 5.66 31.77
C THR A 323 1.33 5.00 30.68
N MET A 324 1.84 3.80 30.97
CA MET A 324 2.39 2.87 29.99
C MET A 324 1.29 1.90 29.55
N TYR A 325 1.09 1.78 28.25
CA TYR A 325 0.19 0.82 27.63
C TYR A 325 1.00 -0.33 27.04
N VAL A 326 0.55 -1.57 27.28
CA VAL A 326 1.16 -2.78 26.71
C VAL A 326 0.07 -3.62 26.08
N ALA A 327 0.26 -3.97 24.81
CA ALA A 327 -0.67 -4.79 24.06
C ALA A 327 -0.37 -6.28 24.26
N VAL A 328 -1.38 -7.08 24.64
CA VAL A 328 -1.20 -8.51 24.96
C VAL A 328 -2.32 -9.34 24.30
N GLY A 329 -1.96 -10.14 23.31
CA GLY A 329 -2.89 -11.04 22.63
C GLY A 329 -3.31 -12.28 23.43
N SER A 330 -4.38 -12.94 22.97
CA SER A 330 -4.96 -14.16 23.53
C SER A 330 -3.97 -15.32 23.55
N ALA A 331 -4.19 -16.27 24.46
CA ALA A 331 -3.43 -17.52 24.50
C ALA A 331 -3.89 -18.49 23.40
N SER A 332 -5.13 -18.34 22.97
CA SER A 332 -5.84 -19.27 22.08
C SER A 332 -6.52 -18.55 20.92
N ASN A 333 -7.13 -19.33 20.02
CA ASN A 333 -7.97 -18.75 18.98
C ASN A 333 -9.26 -18.15 19.56
N VAL A 334 -9.96 -18.90 20.42
CA VAL A 334 -11.31 -18.60 20.94
C VAL A 334 -11.62 -19.27 22.28
N ASP A 335 -10.65 -19.55 23.15
CA ASP A 335 -10.96 -20.17 24.44
C ASP A 335 -11.68 -19.18 25.37
N ASP A 336 -12.57 -19.72 26.20
CA ASP A 336 -13.35 -18.94 27.16
C ASP A 336 -12.48 -18.52 28.37
N PRO A 337 -12.22 -17.22 28.59
CA PRO A 337 -11.37 -16.77 29.69
C PRO A 337 -11.98 -17.07 31.07
N ASP A 338 -13.30 -17.26 31.17
CA ASP A 338 -13.96 -17.59 32.44
C ASP A 338 -13.61 -19.01 32.91
N THR A 339 -13.20 -19.90 31.99
CA THR A 339 -12.79 -21.29 32.30
C THR A 339 -11.33 -21.60 32.01
N HIS A 340 -10.61 -20.72 31.29
CA HIS A 340 -9.22 -20.93 30.89
C HIS A 340 -8.30 -19.90 31.52
N ARG A 341 -7.65 -20.27 32.64
CA ARG A 341 -6.73 -19.39 33.38
C ARG A 341 -5.57 -18.83 32.55
N GLY A 342 -5.20 -19.51 31.46
CA GLY A 342 -4.18 -19.05 30.51
C GLY A 342 -4.52 -17.71 29.83
N GLU A 343 -5.80 -17.32 29.81
CA GLU A 343 -6.29 -16.06 29.23
C GLU A 343 -6.26 -14.86 30.20
N LYS A 344 -5.81 -15.06 31.45
CA LYS A 344 -5.69 -13.94 32.39
C LYS A 344 -4.72 -12.88 31.86
N ASN A 345 -5.17 -11.62 31.86
CA ASN A 345 -4.43 -10.47 31.32
C ASN A 345 -4.07 -10.60 29.84
N ARG A 346 -4.87 -11.35 29.07
CA ARG A 346 -4.72 -11.51 27.63
C ARG A 346 -5.96 -11.04 26.86
N ALA A 347 -5.79 -10.89 25.54
CA ALA A 347 -6.76 -10.24 24.67
C ALA A 347 -7.13 -8.83 25.19
N ASN A 348 -6.11 -8.11 25.66
CA ASN A 348 -6.23 -6.83 26.33
C ASN A 348 -5.19 -5.83 25.86
N ILE A 349 -5.50 -4.56 26.07
CA ILE A 349 -4.48 -3.54 26.30
C ILE A 349 -4.39 -3.34 27.81
N LEU A 350 -3.19 -3.52 28.35
CA LEU A 350 -2.90 -3.33 29.77
C LEU A 350 -2.37 -1.91 29.99
N ALA A 351 -2.69 -1.30 31.12
CA ALA A 351 -2.16 -0.02 31.57
C ALA A 351 -1.42 -0.18 32.90
N MET A 352 -0.35 0.58 33.09
CA MET A 352 0.45 0.59 34.32
C MET A 352 1.28 1.87 34.42
N ASN A 353 1.91 2.11 35.58
CA ASN A 353 2.93 3.15 35.70
C ASN A 353 4.19 2.74 34.90
N PRO A 354 5.04 3.69 34.47
CA PRO A 354 6.25 3.38 33.68
C PRO A 354 7.25 2.41 34.36
N ASP A 355 7.20 2.28 35.68
CA ASP A 355 8.03 1.31 36.43
C ASP A 355 7.41 -0.11 36.50
N GLY A 356 6.25 -0.33 35.87
CA GLY A 356 5.53 -1.59 35.87
C GLY A 356 4.52 -1.75 37.03
N SER A 357 4.50 -0.83 38.00
CA SER A 357 3.55 -0.87 39.11
C SER A 357 2.13 -0.47 38.67
N GLY A 358 1.11 -0.87 39.45
CA GLY A 358 -0.28 -0.46 39.17
C GLY A 358 -0.91 -1.11 37.94
N LEU A 359 -0.46 -2.31 37.56
CA LEU A 359 -0.99 -3.08 36.44
C LEU A 359 -2.51 -3.24 36.52
N ARG A 360 -3.20 -2.84 35.44
CA ARG A 360 -4.64 -2.99 35.26
C ARG A 360 -5.00 -3.23 33.80
N VAL A 361 -6.19 -3.77 33.56
CA VAL A 361 -6.75 -3.86 32.20
C VAL A 361 -7.26 -2.48 31.81
N TYR A 362 -6.77 -1.94 30.69
CA TYR A 362 -7.26 -0.69 30.11
C TYR A 362 -8.48 -0.96 29.22
N ALA A 363 -8.40 -1.96 28.34
CA ALA A 363 -9.50 -2.42 27.51
C ALA A 363 -9.38 -3.94 27.27
N ALA A 364 -10.51 -4.59 27.05
CA ALA A 364 -10.61 -6.05 26.99
C ALA A 364 -11.39 -6.56 25.76
N GLY A 365 -11.29 -7.87 25.52
CA GLY A 365 -11.99 -8.51 24.41
C GLY A 365 -11.42 -8.14 23.04
N ILE A 366 -10.15 -7.75 23.01
CA ILE A 366 -9.40 -7.44 21.79
C ILE A 366 -8.48 -8.63 21.53
N ARG A 367 -8.84 -9.56 20.62
CA ARG A 367 -8.15 -10.87 20.51
C ARG A 367 -6.63 -10.74 20.47
N ASN A 368 -6.11 -9.95 19.55
CA ASN A 368 -4.68 -9.71 19.43
C ASN A 368 -4.42 -8.27 18.98
N PRO A 369 -4.32 -7.30 19.90
CA PRO A 369 -3.91 -5.93 19.58
C PRO A 369 -2.41 -5.95 19.32
N VAL A 370 -2.00 -6.18 18.08
CA VAL A 370 -0.58 -6.40 17.78
C VAL A 370 0.21 -5.11 17.93
N GLY A 371 -0.27 -4.04 17.29
CA GLY A 371 0.36 -2.73 17.28
C GLY A 371 -0.54 -1.69 17.91
N ILE A 372 0.03 -0.87 18.77
CA ILE A 372 -0.64 0.26 19.40
C ILE A 372 0.09 1.56 19.10
N ALA A 373 -0.67 2.63 18.95
CA ALA A 373 -0.16 3.98 18.76
C ALA A 373 -1.01 4.96 19.57
N VAL A 374 -0.39 6.01 20.09
CA VAL A 374 -1.11 7.12 20.71
C VAL A 374 -1.28 8.21 19.67
N ASN A 375 -2.51 8.63 19.44
CA ASN A 375 -2.80 9.74 18.54
C ASN A 375 -2.12 11.01 19.08
N PRO A 376 -1.19 11.62 18.34
CA PRO A 376 -0.41 12.75 18.87
C PRO A 376 -1.24 14.03 19.08
N LYS A 377 -2.43 14.11 18.48
CA LYS A 377 -3.34 15.26 18.61
C LYS A 377 -4.35 15.08 19.75
N THR A 378 -4.92 13.88 19.89
CA THR A 378 -6.00 13.61 20.86
C THR A 378 -5.54 12.92 22.14
N GLY A 379 -4.39 12.24 22.10
CA GLY A 379 -3.89 11.39 23.18
C GLY A 379 -4.60 10.05 23.33
N GLU A 380 -5.55 9.74 22.44
CA GLU A 380 -6.26 8.46 22.44
C GLU A 380 -5.31 7.32 22.02
N VAL A 381 -5.43 6.18 22.69
CA VAL A 381 -4.77 4.95 22.27
C VAL A 381 -5.55 4.37 21.10
N TRP A 382 -4.85 3.96 20.06
CA TRP A 382 -5.40 3.23 18.91
C TRP A 382 -4.68 1.89 18.76
N CYS A 383 -5.36 0.91 18.19
CA CYS A 383 -4.78 -0.41 17.93
C CYS A 383 -5.15 -0.96 16.56
N SER A 384 -4.26 -1.82 16.06
CA SER A 384 -4.47 -2.75 14.95
C SER A 384 -4.63 -4.16 15.52
N VAL A 385 -5.61 -4.92 15.00
CA VAL A 385 -6.06 -6.16 15.65
C VAL A 385 -6.18 -7.31 14.67
N ASN A 386 -5.71 -8.49 15.09
CA ASN A 386 -5.99 -9.76 14.39
C ASN A 386 -7.12 -10.50 15.07
N GLU A 387 -8.20 -10.73 14.33
CA GLU A 387 -9.39 -11.40 14.78
C GLU A 387 -9.33 -12.93 14.64
N ARG A 388 -10.37 -13.58 15.15
CA ARG A 388 -10.45 -15.04 15.28
C ARG A 388 -10.53 -15.76 13.94
N ASP A 389 -9.89 -16.91 13.90
CA ASP A 389 -9.88 -17.80 12.75
C ASP A 389 -11.05 -18.78 12.80
N GLY A 390 -11.36 -19.39 11.64
CA GLY A 390 -12.19 -20.58 11.58
C GLY A 390 -13.67 -20.37 11.27
N LEU A 391 -14.15 -19.14 11.06
CA LEU A 391 -15.56 -18.87 10.73
C LEU A 391 -15.85 -18.72 9.23
N GLY A 392 -14.84 -18.77 8.37
CA GLY A 392 -14.99 -18.70 6.92
C GLY A 392 -14.02 -17.69 6.29
N ASP A 393 -14.02 -17.61 4.97
CA ASP A 393 -13.07 -16.75 4.23
C ASP A 393 -13.30 -15.26 4.47
N ASN A 394 -14.56 -14.88 4.70
CA ASN A 394 -15.00 -13.48 4.82
C ASN A 394 -15.52 -13.19 6.24
N LEU A 395 -15.06 -13.94 7.25
CA LEU A 395 -15.40 -13.71 8.66
C LEU A 395 -14.29 -14.27 9.58
N VAL A 396 -13.83 -13.58 10.62
CA VAL A 396 -14.24 -12.26 11.13
C VAL A 396 -13.29 -11.17 10.62
N PRO A 397 -13.75 -9.93 10.33
CA PRO A 397 -12.87 -8.82 9.97
C PRO A 397 -11.78 -8.58 11.01
N ASP A 398 -10.54 -8.36 10.54
CA ASP A 398 -9.56 -7.62 11.34
C ASP A 398 -10.01 -6.15 11.46
N TYR A 399 -9.38 -5.37 12.33
CA TYR A 399 -9.78 -3.98 12.51
C TYR A 399 -8.69 -3.05 13.03
N ILE A 400 -8.92 -1.76 12.80
CA ILE A 400 -8.21 -0.65 13.43
C ILE A 400 -9.24 0.22 14.16
N THR A 401 -8.93 0.63 15.39
CA THR A 401 -9.86 1.42 16.21
C THR A 401 -9.16 2.24 17.27
N HIS A 402 -9.76 3.36 17.66
CA HIS A 402 -9.49 3.98 18.96
C HIS A 402 -9.98 3.06 20.07
N VAL A 403 -9.26 3.11 21.19
CA VAL A 403 -9.45 2.24 22.35
C VAL A 403 -10.00 3.07 23.49
N SER A 404 -11.19 2.72 23.96
CA SER A 404 -11.82 3.35 25.13
C SER A 404 -11.42 2.64 26.41
N GLU A 405 -11.11 3.41 27.46
CA GLU A 405 -10.88 2.86 28.80
C GLU A 405 -12.12 2.12 29.31
N GLY A 406 -11.92 0.90 29.83
CA GLY A 406 -12.99 -0.01 30.23
C GLY A 406 -13.77 -0.63 29.05
N GLY A 407 -13.37 -0.35 27.81
CA GLY A 407 -14.04 -0.84 26.61
C GLY A 407 -13.94 -2.36 26.44
N PHE A 408 -15.00 -2.96 25.90
CA PHE A 408 -15.04 -4.38 25.56
C PHE A 408 -15.29 -4.57 24.06
N TYR A 409 -14.39 -5.25 23.37
CA TYR A 409 -14.40 -5.40 21.90
C TYR A 409 -14.86 -6.79 21.42
N GLY A 410 -15.45 -7.57 22.32
CA GLY A 410 -16.25 -8.75 21.99
C GLY A 410 -15.57 -10.10 22.19
N TRP A 411 -14.27 -10.23 21.94
CA TRP A 411 -13.59 -11.53 22.03
C TRP A 411 -13.71 -12.15 23.45
N PRO A 412 -13.93 -13.47 23.60
CA PRO A 412 -14.16 -14.45 22.53
C PRO A 412 -15.64 -14.67 22.19
N TRP A 413 -16.57 -14.17 23.02
CA TRP A 413 -17.98 -14.55 22.96
C TRP A 413 -18.77 -13.83 21.85
N TRP A 414 -18.34 -12.62 21.49
CA TRP A 414 -19.00 -11.76 20.51
C TRP A 414 -18.00 -11.19 19.51
N TYR A 415 -18.48 -10.71 18.37
CA TYR A 415 -17.68 -9.95 17.40
C TYR A 415 -18.55 -8.86 16.75
N MET A 416 -17.93 -7.74 16.39
CA MET A 416 -18.55 -6.67 15.59
C MET A 416 -19.96 -6.30 16.08
N GLY A 417 -20.05 -5.91 17.36
CA GLY A 417 -21.32 -5.63 18.03
C GLY A 417 -22.01 -6.91 18.53
N ALA A 418 -23.29 -7.04 18.25
CA ALA A 418 -24.15 -8.08 18.82
C ALA A 418 -24.09 -9.46 18.11
N HIS A 419 -23.02 -9.76 17.35
CA HIS A 419 -22.88 -11.07 16.70
C HIS A 419 -22.23 -12.05 17.65
N GLN A 420 -22.96 -13.10 18.05
CA GLN A 420 -22.42 -14.13 18.94
C GLN A 420 -21.50 -15.07 18.15
N ASP A 421 -20.34 -15.40 18.73
CA ASP A 421 -19.53 -16.50 18.21
C ASP A 421 -20.27 -17.83 18.43
N PRO A 422 -20.56 -18.62 17.37
CA PRO A 422 -21.32 -19.85 17.50
C PRO A 422 -20.62 -20.92 18.35
N ARG A 423 -19.31 -20.79 18.60
CA ARG A 423 -18.54 -21.69 19.48
C ARG A 423 -18.76 -21.40 20.96
N HIS A 424 -19.44 -20.30 21.28
CA HIS A 424 -19.77 -19.84 22.63
C HIS A 424 -21.27 -19.58 22.82
N GLN A 425 -22.13 -20.33 22.11
CA GLN A 425 -23.58 -20.15 22.20
C GLN A 425 -24.09 -20.16 23.64
N GLY A 426 -24.97 -19.18 23.94
CA GLY A 426 -25.57 -19.01 25.26
C GLY A 426 -24.65 -18.42 26.35
N LYS A 427 -23.35 -18.27 26.09
CA LYS A 427 -22.42 -17.67 27.06
C LYS A 427 -22.40 -16.16 26.98
N ARG A 428 -22.22 -15.53 28.14
CA ARG A 428 -22.03 -14.08 28.31
C ARG A 428 -23.03 -13.20 27.56
N ALA A 429 -24.31 -13.57 27.65
CA ALA A 429 -25.42 -12.75 27.15
C ALA A 429 -25.43 -11.33 27.76
N ASP A 430 -24.91 -11.18 28.98
CA ASP A 430 -24.74 -9.91 29.69
C ASP A 430 -23.78 -8.92 29.00
N LEU A 431 -22.95 -9.39 28.06
CA LEU A 431 -21.97 -8.57 27.35
C LEU A 431 -22.44 -8.11 25.96
N LYS A 432 -23.54 -8.66 25.43
CA LYS A 432 -24.01 -8.39 24.06
C LYS A 432 -24.04 -6.90 23.71
N ASP A 433 -24.66 -6.10 24.58
CA ASP A 433 -24.86 -4.67 24.35
C ASP A 433 -23.68 -3.79 24.82
N LYS A 434 -22.59 -4.42 25.29
CA LYS A 434 -21.35 -3.74 25.70
C LYS A 434 -20.26 -3.81 24.65
N VAL A 435 -20.46 -4.60 23.59
CA VAL A 435 -19.47 -4.78 22.53
C VAL A 435 -19.35 -3.50 21.72
N ILE A 436 -18.17 -2.89 21.77
CA ILE A 436 -17.82 -1.75 20.94
C ILE A 436 -17.53 -2.25 19.53
N VAL A 437 -18.20 -1.65 18.54
CA VAL A 437 -17.88 -1.89 17.12
C VAL A 437 -16.63 -1.06 16.79
N PRO A 438 -15.57 -1.68 16.24
CA PRO A 438 -14.36 -0.97 15.82
C PRO A 438 -14.61 0.12 14.77
N ASP A 439 -13.79 1.17 14.76
CA ASP A 439 -13.94 2.29 13.83
C ASP A 439 -13.79 1.89 12.35
N VAL A 440 -12.84 1.00 12.06
CA VAL A 440 -12.52 0.58 10.69
C VAL A 440 -12.40 -0.94 10.64
N LEU A 441 -13.30 -1.56 9.89
CA LEU A 441 -13.27 -2.99 9.62
C LEU A 441 -12.41 -3.24 8.37
N LEU A 442 -11.43 -4.12 8.52
CA LEU A 442 -10.50 -4.55 7.47
C LEU A 442 -10.98 -5.83 6.82
N GLN A 443 -10.30 -6.28 5.76
CA GLN A 443 -10.59 -7.64 5.27
C GLN A 443 -10.32 -8.67 6.37
N PRO A 444 -11.18 -9.69 6.49
CA PRO A 444 -10.92 -10.84 7.33
C PRO A 444 -9.58 -11.48 7.00
N HIS A 445 -8.82 -11.78 8.05
CA HIS A 445 -7.52 -12.45 7.96
C HIS A 445 -6.37 -11.61 7.37
N ASN A 446 -6.50 -10.29 7.24
CA ASN A 446 -5.43 -9.43 6.73
C ASN A 446 -4.14 -9.46 7.58
N ALA A 447 -4.28 -9.80 8.86
CA ALA A 447 -3.24 -9.81 9.86
C ALA A 447 -2.58 -8.43 10.04
N SER A 448 -3.36 -7.40 10.41
CA SER A 448 -2.85 -6.06 10.72
C SER A 448 -1.89 -6.08 11.92
N LEU A 449 -0.63 -5.65 11.75
CA LEU A 449 0.41 -5.80 12.78
C LEU A 449 0.84 -4.50 13.45
N GLU A 450 1.56 -3.61 12.76
CA GLU A 450 1.91 -2.29 13.30
C GLU A 450 1.06 -1.21 12.63
N MET A 451 0.77 -0.15 13.39
CA MET A 451 0.22 1.09 12.87
C MET A 451 0.99 2.32 13.36
N THR A 452 0.94 3.39 12.58
CA THR A 452 1.52 4.69 12.95
C THR A 452 0.66 5.84 12.42
N PHE A 453 0.66 6.97 13.13
CA PHE A 453 0.08 8.22 12.63
C PHE A 453 1.11 8.95 11.77
N TYR A 454 0.69 9.41 10.60
CA TYR A 454 1.57 10.17 9.72
C TYR A 454 1.70 11.61 10.20
N ASP A 455 2.90 11.96 10.68
CA ASP A 455 3.26 13.30 11.13
C ASP A 455 4.32 13.98 10.24
N GLY A 456 4.67 13.32 9.13
CA GLY A 456 5.60 13.85 8.15
C GLY A 456 5.00 14.96 7.30
N ARG A 457 5.86 15.72 6.64
CA ARG A 457 5.46 16.78 5.67
C ARG A 457 5.92 16.49 4.24
N GLN A 458 6.31 15.24 3.98
CA GLN A 458 6.81 14.87 2.66
C GLN A 458 5.66 14.52 1.72
N PHE A 459 4.66 13.80 2.25
CA PHE A 459 3.47 13.38 1.51
C PHE A 459 2.53 14.58 1.32
N PRO A 460 1.54 14.47 0.40
CA PRO A 460 0.50 15.48 0.24
C PRO A 460 -0.23 15.78 1.56
N ALA A 461 -0.72 17.03 1.71
CA ALA A 461 -1.25 17.53 2.99
C ALA A 461 -2.46 16.74 3.51
N GLU A 462 -3.22 16.10 2.62
CA GLU A 462 -4.35 15.25 3.01
C GLU A 462 -3.93 14.01 3.81
N TYR A 463 -2.66 13.60 3.76
CA TYR A 463 -2.15 12.46 4.54
C TYR A 463 -1.80 12.83 5.98
N GLU A 464 -1.70 14.12 6.32
CA GLU A 464 -1.28 14.56 7.64
C GLU A 464 -2.29 14.15 8.72
N GLY A 465 -1.82 13.37 9.69
CA GLY A 465 -2.62 12.83 10.79
C GLY A 465 -3.36 11.54 10.46
N ASP A 466 -3.27 11.03 9.22
CA ASP A 466 -3.85 9.73 8.88
C ASP A 466 -3.05 8.58 9.47
N VAL A 467 -3.68 7.41 9.55
CA VAL A 467 -3.01 6.20 10.03
C VAL A 467 -2.48 5.40 8.84
N PHE A 468 -1.27 4.86 8.98
CA PHE A 468 -0.79 3.77 8.13
C PHE A 468 -0.69 2.49 8.96
N ALA A 469 -1.07 1.36 8.37
CA ALA A 469 -0.98 0.06 9.01
C ALA A 469 -0.47 -1.01 8.04
N ALA A 470 0.31 -1.95 8.53
CA ALA A 470 0.87 -3.04 7.75
C ALA A 470 0.03 -4.33 7.93
N GLU A 471 -0.44 -4.87 6.81
CA GLU A 471 -1.28 -6.05 6.73
C GLU A 471 -0.39 -7.24 6.31
N HIS A 472 -0.03 -8.09 7.27
CA HIS A 472 0.99 -9.15 7.12
C HIS A 472 0.57 -10.30 6.21
N GLY A 473 -0.73 -10.39 5.96
CA GLY A 473 -1.32 -11.28 4.98
C GLY A 473 -1.87 -12.57 5.56
N SER A 474 -2.98 -13.01 4.97
CA SER A 474 -3.79 -14.11 5.47
C SER A 474 -3.13 -15.47 5.36
N TRP A 475 -3.40 -16.30 6.37
CA TRP A 475 -3.23 -17.75 6.31
C TRP A 475 -4.58 -18.50 6.33
N ASN A 476 -5.63 -17.97 6.98
CA ASN A 476 -6.94 -18.64 7.14
C ASN A 476 -7.96 -18.28 6.04
N LYS A 477 -7.52 -18.16 4.79
CA LYS A 477 -8.37 -17.74 3.65
C LYS A 477 -8.03 -18.47 2.36
N ALA A 478 -9.02 -19.00 1.65
CA ALA A 478 -8.81 -19.85 0.46
C ALA A 478 -8.05 -19.11 -0.66
N VAL A 479 -8.42 -17.85 -0.92
CA VAL A 479 -7.63 -16.93 -1.76
C VAL A 479 -7.14 -15.81 -0.86
N ARG A 480 -5.81 -15.68 -0.74
CA ARG A 480 -5.21 -14.82 0.27
C ARG A 480 -5.51 -13.32 0.06
N ALA A 481 -5.56 -12.56 1.14
CA ALA A 481 -5.71 -11.11 1.15
C ALA A 481 -4.68 -10.48 2.12
N GLY A 482 -4.50 -9.17 2.05
CA GLY A 482 -3.50 -8.44 2.80
C GLY A 482 -2.16 -8.47 2.07
N TYR A 483 -1.04 -8.63 2.78
CA TYR A 483 0.29 -8.48 2.17
C TYR A 483 0.44 -7.08 1.55
N GLU A 484 0.07 -6.06 2.32
CA GLU A 484 0.06 -4.67 1.88
C GLU A 484 0.31 -3.72 3.06
N VAL A 485 0.48 -2.44 2.76
CA VAL A 485 0.29 -1.35 3.73
C VAL A 485 -0.95 -0.60 3.32
N ILE A 486 -1.83 -0.32 4.26
CA ILE A 486 -3.04 0.48 4.08
C ILE A 486 -2.88 1.87 4.70
N ARG A 487 -3.69 2.81 4.23
CA ARG A 487 -3.92 4.11 4.85
C ARG A 487 -5.36 4.15 5.37
N VAL A 488 -5.57 4.57 6.61
CA VAL A 488 -6.89 4.93 7.14
C VAL A 488 -7.00 6.46 7.18
N PRO A 489 -7.82 7.06 6.31
CA PRO A 489 -8.05 8.50 6.34
C PRO A 489 -8.80 8.91 7.62
N LEU A 490 -8.24 9.87 8.36
CA LEU A 490 -8.90 10.55 9.47
C LEU A 490 -9.47 11.91 9.06
N HIS A 491 -9.34 12.25 7.77
CA HIS A 491 -9.95 13.43 7.14
C HIS A 491 -9.60 14.73 7.85
N GLN A 492 -8.42 14.80 8.47
CA GLN A 492 -7.96 15.90 9.32
C GLN A 492 -8.90 16.24 10.51
N GLN A 493 -9.88 15.38 10.78
CA GLN A 493 -10.86 15.53 11.87
C GLN A 493 -10.49 14.68 13.10
N GLY A 494 -9.46 13.83 12.98
CA GLY A 494 -9.05 12.90 14.04
C GLY A 494 -10.01 11.72 14.23
N LYS A 495 -10.95 11.52 13.30
CA LYS A 495 -11.95 10.43 13.34
C LYS A 495 -11.95 9.66 12.03
N ALA A 496 -11.97 8.34 12.13
CA ALA A 496 -12.08 7.49 10.96
C ALA A 496 -13.53 7.47 10.43
N SER A 497 -13.68 7.31 9.13
CA SER A 497 -14.99 7.21 8.45
C SER A 497 -15.41 5.77 8.13
N GLY A 498 -14.66 4.79 8.67
CA GLY A 498 -14.82 3.36 8.40
C GLY A 498 -14.19 2.88 7.09
N GLU A 499 -13.53 3.77 6.35
CA GLU A 499 -12.82 3.42 5.11
C GLU A 499 -11.32 3.30 5.33
N TYR A 500 -10.67 2.51 4.47
CA TYR A 500 -9.23 2.47 4.32
C TYR A 500 -8.85 2.40 2.84
N GLN A 501 -7.59 2.67 2.53
CA GLN A 501 -7.05 2.69 1.18
C GLN A 501 -5.86 1.76 1.07
N ASP A 502 -5.85 0.89 0.07
CA ASP A 502 -4.67 0.13 -0.34
C ASP A 502 -3.55 1.15 -0.66
N PHE A 503 -2.41 1.14 0.03
CA PHE A 503 -1.33 2.11 -0.16
C PHE A 503 -0.09 1.48 -0.81
N LEU A 504 0.51 0.48 -0.17
CA LEU A 504 1.69 -0.23 -0.69
C LEU A 504 1.32 -1.69 -0.95
N THR A 505 1.16 -2.10 -2.21
CA THR A 505 0.71 -3.46 -2.57
C THR A 505 1.75 -4.20 -3.43
N GLY A 506 1.40 -5.37 -3.97
CA GLY A 506 2.23 -6.07 -4.95
C GLY A 506 3.20 -7.10 -4.35
N PHE A 507 3.02 -7.46 -3.08
CA PHE A 507 3.85 -8.43 -2.36
C PHE A 507 3.50 -9.90 -2.67
N VAL A 508 2.46 -10.15 -3.47
CA VAL A 508 2.03 -11.49 -3.88
C VAL A 508 2.19 -11.65 -5.39
N LEU A 509 2.83 -12.75 -5.81
CA LEU A 509 3.02 -13.08 -7.23
C LEU A 509 1.71 -13.54 -7.88
N PRO A 510 1.61 -13.52 -9.23
CA PRO A 510 0.41 -13.94 -9.94
C PRO A 510 -0.04 -15.37 -9.66
N ASP A 511 0.89 -16.26 -9.27
CA ASP A 511 0.59 -17.63 -8.87
C ASP A 511 0.10 -17.77 -7.42
N GLY A 512 -0.06 -16.64 -6.72
CA GLY A 512 -0.54 -16.58 -5.35
C GLY A 512 0.53 -16.87 -4.32
N ARG A 513 1.83 -16.92 -4.64
CA ARG A 513 2.88 -17.03 -3.61
C ARG A 513 3.35 -15.64 -3.17
N PRO A 514 3.36 -15.33 -1.86
CA PRO A 514 3.92 -14.08 -1.38
C PRO A 514 5.45 -14.10 -1.51
N TRP A 515 6.04 -12.95 -1.81
CA TRP A 515 7.49 -12.76 -1.75
C TRP A 515 7.91 -11.77 -0.66
N GLY A 516 6.96 -11.02 -0.11
CA GLY A 516 7.15 -10.16 1.04
C GLY A 516 5.89 -10.13 1.91
N ARG A 517 6.04 -9.70 3.15
CA ARG A 517 5.03 -9.66 4.21
C ARG A 517 5.29 -8.44 5.09
N PRO A 518 4.62 -7.30 4.83
CA PRO A 518 4.77 -6.08 5.62
C PRO A 518 4.44 -6.30 7.10
N VAL A 519 5.25 -5.74 8.01
CA VAL A 519 5.05 -5.87 9.46
C VAL A 519 4.99 -4.53 10.16
N GLY A 520 6.11 -3.80 10.12
CA GLY A 520 6.31 -2.57 10.86
C GLY A 520 6.17 -1.38 9.95
N VAL A 521 5.63 -0.28 10.47
CA VAL A 521 5.44 0.96 9.72
C VAL A 521 5.76 2.16 10.61
N THR A 522 6.64 3.04 10.12
CA THR A 522 7.00 4.27 10.84
C THR A 522 7.32 5.39 9.86
N VAL A 523 7.26 6.64 10.32
CA VAL A 523 7.66 7.81 9.55
C VAL A 523 9.15 8.04 9.78
N ALA A 524 9.94 8.23 8.74
CA ALA A 524 11.34 8.64 8.82
C ALA A 524 11.46 10.14 9.16
N ALA A 525 12.65 10.59 9.59
CA ALA A 525 12.91 11.99 9.93
C ALA A 525 12.65 12.98 8.76
N ASP A 526 12.81 12.52 7.52
CA ASP A 526 12.56 13.31 6.31
C ASP A 526 11.10 13.28 5.83
N GLY A 527 10.22 12.62 6.59
CA GLY A 527 8.80 12.46 6.30
C GLY A 527 8.45 11.34 5.31
N ALA A 528 9.41 10.55 4.85
CA ALA A 528 9.13 9.31 4.11
C ALA A 528 8.51 8.25 5.04
N LEU A 529 7.80 7.28 4.49
CA LEU A 529 7.35 6.10 5.25
C LEU A 529 8.40 4.99 5.14
N LEU A 530 8.71 4.33 6.24
CA LEU A 530 9.49 3.09 6.26
C LEU A 530 8.57 1.92 6.58
N VAL A 531 8.76 0.81 5.87
CA VAL A 531 7.96 -0.41 6.01
C VAL A 531 8.90 -1.60 6.14
N SER A 532 8.89 -2.30 7.27
CA SER A 532 9.64 -3.54 7.42
C SER A 532 8.86 -4.70 6.82
N ASP A 533 9.59 -5.67 6.30
CA ASP A 533 9.05 -6.83 5.60
C ASP A 533 9.86 -8.05 6.01
N ASP A 534 9.25 -8.92 6.83
CA ASP A 534 9.91 -10.14 7.33
C ASP A 534 9.90 -11.28 6.30
N GLY A 535 9.07 -11.19 5.26
CA GLY A 535 9.08 -12.13 4.15
C GLY A 535 10.30 -11.92 3.24
N SER A 536 10.68 -10.68 2.98
CA SER A 536 11.84 -10.34 2.15
C SER A 536 13.07 -9.86 2.94
N ASN A 537 13.00 -9.84 4.28
CA ASN A 537 14.07 -9.41 5.18
C ASN A 537 14.64 -8.03 4.81
N THR A 538 13.73 -7.10 4.53
CA THR A 538 14.00 -5.77 3.97
C THR A 538 13.23 -4.70 4.74
N VAL A 539 13.78 -3.49 4.81
CA VAL A 539 13.01 -2.27 5.08
C VAL A 539 12.86 -1.53 3.76
N TRP A 540 11.62 -1.24 3.38
CA TRP A 540 11.25 -0.43 2.24
C TRP A 540 11.11 1.04 2.67
N ARG A 541 11.51 1.95 1.80
CA ARG A 541 11.28 3.39 1.95
C ARG A 541 10.32 3.86 0.88
N VAL A 542 9.24 4.53 1.29
CA VAL A 542 8.24 5.11 0.40
C VAL A 542 8.31 6.63 0.55
N SER A 543 8.72 7.31 -0.51
CA SER A 543 8.88 8.77 -0.54
C SER A 543 7.99 9.41 -1.58
N TYR A 544 7.56 10.66 -1.34
CA TYR A 544 6.76 11.40 -2.31
C TYR A 544 7.66 12.27 -3.20
N SER A 545 7.48 12.14 -4.52
CA SER A 545 8.23 12.83 -5.58
C SER A 545 7.34 13.57 -6.58
N GLY A 546 6.01 13.61 -6.32
CA GLY A 546 5.06 14.38 -7.11
C GLY A 546 5.21 15.89 -6.92
N LYS A 547 4.55 16.68 -7.77
CA LYS A 547 4.44 18.13 -7.56
C LYS A 547 3.60 18.37 -6.30
N ARG A 548 4.11 19.20 -5.39
CA ARG A 548 3.38 19.68 -4.21
C ARG A 548 2.39 20.77 -4.61
#